data_AF-A0A1A8QNA4-F1
#
_entry.id   AF-A0A1A8QNA4-F1
#
_cell.length_a   1.000
_cell.length_b   1.000
_cell.length_c   1.000
_cell.angle_alpha   90.00
_cell.angle_beta   90.00
_cell.angle_gamma   90.00
#
_symmetry.space_group_name_H-M   'P 1'
#
loop_
_entity.id
_entity.type
_entity.pdbx_description
1 polymer ?
#
loop_
_entity_poly.entity_id
_entity_poly.type
_entity_poly.pdbx_seq_one_letter_code
_entity_poly.pdbx_strand_id
1 'polypeptide(L)'
;VLFIGDSTNRGMMYFLMERVNSSLEDWGKAHHTLVYQNLNRGQTQVSYSYYPQFWLEKSQRPTFREALLQLIHRSQPLLNSKQTVLVVGGVQWLNAKHLSTVKEVL
;
A
#
# COMPACT_ATOMS: atom_id res chain seq x y z
N VAL A 1 3.29 7.36 -3.38
CA VAL A 1 2.24 6.41 -3.81
C VAL A 1 2.01 5.40 -2.72
N LEU A 2 0.76 5.17 -2.36
CA LEU A 2 0.33 4.26 -1.30
C LEU A 2 -0.34 3.05 -1.96
N PHE A 3 0.04 1.84 -1.61
CA PHE A 3 -0.58 0.62 -2.08
C PHE A 3 -1.19 -0.14 -0.90
N ILE A 4 -2.43 -0.60 -1.04
CA ILE A 4 -3.06 -1.52 -0.09
C ILE A 4 -3.75 -2.64 -0.85
N GLY A 5 -3.29 -3.86 -0.60
CA GLY A 5 -3.79 -5.01 -1.33
C GLY A 5 -3.00 -6.29 -1.16
N ASP A 6 -3.35 -7.29 -1.96
CA ASP A 6 -2.72 -8.61 -1.88
C ASP A 6 -1.38 -8.68 -2.64
N SER A 7 -0.89 -9.90 -2.90
CA SER A 7 0.34 -10.13 -3.64
C SER A 7 0.31 -9.59 -5.08
N THR A 8 -0.86 -9.52 -5.73
CA THR A 8 -0.99 -8.92 -7.07
C THR A 8 -0.71 -7.43 -7.01
N ASN A 9 -1.25 -6.76 -5.99
CA ASN A 9 -1.01 -5.33 -5.76
C ASN A 9 0.45 -5.04 -5.42
N ARG A 10 1.12 -5.95 -4.68
CA ARG A 10 2.57 -5.89 -4.46
C ARG A 10 3.38 -6.02 -5.74
N GLY A 11 2.96 -6.90 -6.66
CA GLY A 11 3.59 -7.04 -7.98
C GLY A 11 3.52 -5.74 -8.78
N MET A 12 2.35 -5.08 -8.80
CA MET A 12 2.19 -3.77 -9.44
C MET A 12 3.06 -2.69 -8.80
N MET A 13 3.20 -2.71 -7.47
CA MET A 13 4.12 -1.81 -6.76
C MET A 13 5.57 -2.01 -7.22
N TYR A 14 6.07 -3.25 -7.25
CA TYR A 14 7.44 -3.52 -7.70
C TYR A 14 7.66 -3.13 -9.16
N PHE A 15 6.68 -3.38 -10.02
CA PHE A 15 6.73 -2.90 -11.40
C PHE A 15 6.85 -1.38 -11.48
N LEU A 16 6.09 -0.63 -10.68
CA LEU A 16 6.23 0.83 -10.61
C LEU A 16 7.64 1.23 -10.14
N MET A 17 8.14 0.61 -9.07
CA MET A 17 9.47 0.90 -8.50
C MET A 17 10.58 0.68 -9.53
N GLU A 18 10.56 -0.46 -10.22
CA GLU A 18 11.49 -0.78 -11.30
C GLU A 18 11.43 0.28 -12.41
N ARG A 19 10.22 0.67 -12.85
CA ARG A 19 10.07 1.66 -13.91
C ARG A 19 10.59 3.05 -13.55
N VAL A 20 10.44 3.47 -12.30
CA VAL A 20 10.94 4.80 -11.87
C VAL A 20 12.42 4.81 -11.51
N ASN A 21 13.00 3.63 -11.21
CA ASN A 21 14.38 3.51 -10.78
C ASN A 21 15.30 2.84 -11.82
N SER A 22 14.76 2.36 -12.94
CA SER A 22 15.43 1.55 -13.98
C SER A 22 15.97 0.19 -13.53
N SER A 23 15.95 -0.10 -12.22
CA SER A 23 16.34 -1.36 -11.60
C SER A 23 15.46 -1.62 -10.36
N LEU A 24 15.32 -2.88 -9.96
CA LEU A 24 14.67 -3.27 -8.70
C LEU A 24 15.73 -3.69 -7.67
N GLU A 25 16.38 -2.72 -7.04
CA GLU A 25 17.45 -2.96 -6.06
C GLU A 25 16.91 -3.35 -4.68
N ASP A 26 15.76 -2.81 -4.28
CA ASP A 26 15.10 -3.08 -2.99
C ASP A 26 13.84 -3.93 -3.18
N TRP A 27 13.94 -5.24 -2.89
CA TRP A 27 12.79 -6.16 -2.85
C TRP A 27 12.83 -7.06 -1.62
N GLY A 28 11.66 -7.46 -1.12
CA GLY A 28 11.57 -8.34 0.04
C GLY A 28 10.15 -8.74 0.40
N LYS A 29 9.97 -9.97 0.89
CA LYS A 29 8.69 -10.41 1.47
C LYS A 29 8.58 -9.84 2.89
N ALA A 30 7.78 -8.78 3.06
CA ALA A 30 7.43 -8.27 4.38
C ALA A 30 5.93 -8.45 4.64
N HIS A 31 5.62 -8.84 5.89
CA HIS A 31 4.25 -8.89 6.41
C HIS A 31 3.86 -7.60 7.15
N HIS A 32 4.78 -6.62 7.23
CA HIS A 32 4.55 -5.27 7.77
C HIS A 32 4.41 -4.23 6.63
N THR A 33 4.03 -3.00 6.98
CA THR A 33 3.98 -1.89 6.01
C THR A 33 5.38 -1.59 5.47
N LEU A 34 5.58 -1.81 4.17
CA LEU A 34 6.79 -1.43 3.46
C LEU A 34 6.77 0.06 3.16
N VAL A 35 7.90 0.73 3.33
CA VAL A 35 8.07 2.15 2.96
C VAL A 35 9.42 2.30 2.27
N TYR A 36 9.40 2.77 1.03
CA TYR A 36 10.56 3.03 0.18
C TYR A 36 10.62 4.52 -0.12
N GLN A 37 11.71 5.20 0.28
CA GLN A 37 11.87 6.66 0.15
C GLN A 37 12.94 7.08 -0.86
N ASN A 38 13.82 6.16 -1.26
CA ASN A 38 14.97 6.46 -2.11
C ASN A 38 14.70 6.23 -3.61
N LEU A 39 13.44 6.11 -4.02
CA LEU A 39 13.08 5.85 -5.42
C LEU A 39 13.15 7.14 -6.24
N ASN A 40 13.45 7.02 -7.54
CA ASN A 40 13.53 8.15 -8.46
C ASN A 40 14.43 9.27 -7.90
N ARG A 41 15.64 8.89 -7.45
CA ARG A 41 16.62 9.80 -6.83
C ARG A 41 16.08 10.54 -5.60
N GLY A 42 15.30 9.85 -4.77
CA GLY A 42 14.70 10.40 -3.56
C GLY A 42 13.47 11.28 -3.79
N GLN A 43 12.96 11.37 -5.02
CA GLN A 43 11.79 12.20 -5.35
C GLN A 43 10.47 11.46 -5.20
N THR A 44 10.51 10.14 -4.97
CA THR A 44 9.29 9.32 -4.93
C THR A 44 9.32 8.41 -3.73
N GLN A 45 8.29 8.54 -2.88
CA GLN A 45 8.00 7.58 -1.83
C GLN A 45 6.95 6.58 -2.32
N VAL A 46 7.18 5.30 -2.07
CA VAL A 46 6.20 4.23 -2.26
C VAL A 46 6.01 3.48 -0.96
N SER A 47 4.77 3.31 -0.51
CA SER A 47 4.44 2.50 0.66
C SER A 47 3.46 1.41 0.30
N TYR A 48 3.54 0.27 0.98
CA TYR A 48 2.65 -0.87 0.75
C TYR A 48 2.21 -1.54 2.04
N SER A 49 0.92 -1.86 2.15
CA SER A 49 0.38 -2.72 3.19
C SER A 49 -0.36 -3.92 2.58
N TYR A 50 -0.02 -5.11 3.04
CA TYR A 50 -0.72 -6.32 2.62
C TYR A 50 -2.11 -6.39 3.25
N TYR A 51 -3.14 -6.51 2.42
CA TYR A 51 -4.51 -6.71 2.88
C TYR A 51 -5.29 -7.58 1.88
N PRO A 52 -6.11 -8.55 2.34
CA PRO A 52 -6.28 -9.01 3.73
C PRO A 52 -5.13 -9.89 4.23
N GLN A 53 -4.81 -9.86 5.52
CA GLN A 53 -3.76 -10.71 6.10
C GLN A 53 -4.25 -12.14 6.36
N PHE A 54 -4.33 -12.95 5.30
CA PHE A 54 -4.90 -14.31 5.36
C PHE A 54 -4.12 -15.28 6.26
N TRP A 55 -2.86 -15.00 6.56
CA TRP A 55 -2.03 -15.81 7.47
C TRP A 55 -2.36 -15.62 8.95
N LEU A 56 -3.12 -14.57 9.30
CA LEU A 56 -3.59 -14.37 10.67
C LEU A 56 -4.90 -15.11 10.90
N GLU A 57 -5.12 -15.51 12.15
CA GLU A 57 -6.42 -15.97 12.62
C GLU A 57 -7.49 -14.89 12.40
N LYS A 58 -8.73 -15.29 12.09
CA LYS A 58 -9.78 -14.34 11.69
C LYS A 58 -10.02 -13.24 12.73
N SER A 59 -9.92 -13.56 14.02
CA SER A 59 -10.06 -12.62 15.14
C SER A 59 -8.89 -11.64 15.30
N GLN A 60 -7.73 -11.95 14.71
CA GLN A 60 -6.51 -11.14 14.78
C GLN A 60 -6.28 -10.30 13.51
N ARG A 61 -7.05 -10.54 12.44
CA ARG A 61 -6.92 -9.80 11.20
C ARG A 61 -7.34 -8.34 11.42
N PRO A 62 -6.51 -7.37 11.01
CA PRO A 62 -6.93 -5.98 11.03
C PRO A 62 -8.12 -5.80 10.08
N THR A 63 -9.04 -4.93 10.47
CA THR A 63 -10.05 -4.40 9.56
C THR A 63 -9.37 -3.59 8.44
N PHE A 64 -10.07 -3.41 7.32
CA PHE A 64 -9.57 -2.57 6.23
C PHE A 64 -9.27 -1.14 6.69
N ARG A 65 -10.12 -0.58 7.57
CA ARG A 65 -9.93 0.75 8.14
C ARG A 65 -8.63 0.86 8.93
N GLU A 66 -8.35 -0.10 9.80
CA GLU A 66 -7.11 -0.13 10.58
C GLU A 66 -5.88 -0.25 9.67
N ALA A 67 -5.92 -1.14 8.67
CA ALA A 67 -4.85 -1.29 7.70
C ALA A 67 -4.60 0.00 6.89
N LEU A 68 -5.67 0.68 6.46
CA LEU A 68 -5.59 1.94 5.72
C LEU A 68 -5.01 3.08 6.59
N LEU A 69 -5.49 3.23 7.83
CA LEU A 69 -4.97 4.23 8.76
C LEU A 69 -3.50 3.98 9.10
N GLN A 70 -3.11 2.72 9.30
CA GLN A 70 -1.72 2.35 9.55
C GLN A 70 -0.83 2.67 8.34
N LEU A 71 -1.29 2.40 7.12
CA LEU A 71 -0.59 2.77 5.89
C LEU A 71 -0.38 4.27 5.79
N ILE A 72 -1.43 5.07 6.00
CA ILE A 72 -1.37 6.54 5.96
C ILE A 72 -0.40 7.07 7.02
N HIS A 73 -0.52 6.58 8.26
CA HIS A 73 0.32 7.02 9.37
C HIS A 73 1.81 6.72 9.13
N ARG A 74 2.12 5.49 8.69
CA ARG A 74 3.50 5.06 8.41
C ARG A 74 4.11 5.75 7.18
N SER A 75 3.28 6.34 6.33
CA SER A 75 3.71 6.98 5.09
C SER A 75 3.86 8.50 5.21
N GLN A 76 3.66 9.07 6.39
CA GLN A 76 3.87 10.50 6.60
C GLN A 76 5.35 10.89 6.32
N PRO A 77 5.61 12.09 5.77
CA PRO A 77 4.63 13.13 5.47
C PRO A 77 3.84 12.87 4.17
N LEU A 78 2.53 13.09 4.20
CA LEU A 78 1.65 13.05 3.02
C LEU A 78 1.02 14.42 2.79
N LEU A 79 1.02 14.87 1.54
CA LEU A 79 0.33 16.10 1.13
C LEU A 79 -1.02 15.75 0.51
N ASN A 80 -2.07 16.50 0.88
CA ASN A 80 -3.34 16.39 0.17
C ASN A 80 -3.23 17.06 -1.20
N SER A 81 -2.75 16.31 -2.19
CA SER A 81 -2.51 16.80 -3.54
C SER A 81 -2.67 15.66 -4.55
N LYS A 82 -2.72 16.02 -5.84
CA LYS A 82 -2.76 15.06 -6.95
C LYS A 82 -1.47 14.20 -7.05
N GLN A 83 -0.43 14.51 -6.29
CA GLN A 83 0.82 13.73 -6.23
C GLN A 83 0.73 12.60 -5.18
N THR A 84 -0.24 12.65 -4.27
CA THR A 84 -0.51 11.57 -3.32
C THR A 84 -1.56 10.64 -3.88
N VAL A 85 -1.10 9.54 -4.47
CA VAL A 85 -1.97 8.53 -5.08
C VAL A 85 -2.12 7.33 -4.13
N LEU A 86 -3.37 6.94 -3.85
CA LEU A 86 -3.70 5.67 -3.21
C LEU A 86 -4.17 4.66 -4.27
N VAL A 87 -3.52 3.51 -4.31
CA VAL A 87 -3.87 2.37 -5.15
C VAL A 87 -4.45 1.27 -4.25
N VAL A 88 -5.73 1.00 -4.40
CA VAL A 88 -6.44 -0.07 -3.66
C VAL A 88 -6.77 -1.17 -4.64
N GLY A 89 -6.33 -2.40 -4.39
CA GLY A 89 -6.65 -3.48 -5.32
C GLY A 89 -6.10 -4.84 -4.95
N GLY A 90 -6.61 -5.86 -5.64
CA GLY A 90 -6.30 -7.26 -5.39
C GLY A 90 -7.49 -8.12 -5.80
N VAL A 91 -7.28 -9.42 -5.88
CA VAL A 91 -8.24 -10.40 -6.39
C VAL A 91 -9.23 -10.77 -5.28
N GLN A 92 -10.53 -10.69 -5.59
CA GLN A 92 -11.64 -11.30 -4.84
C GLN A 92 -11.97 -10.78 -3.42
N TRP A 93 -11.28 -9.76 -2.88
CA TRP A 93 -11.61 -9.22 -1.53
C TRP A 93 -12.22 -7.80 -1.52
N LEU A 94 -11.96 -7.00 -2.56
CA LEU A 94 -12.43 -5.61 -2.61
C LEU A 94 -13.95 -5.56 -2.85
N ASN A 95 -14.67 -4.71 -2.11
CA ASN A 95 -16.13 -4.58 -2.18
C ASN A 95 -16.59 -3.17 -1.82
N ALA A 96 -17.89 -2.88 -1.95
CA ALA A 96 -18.46 -1.55 -1.70
C ALA A 96 -18.18 -1.00 -0.29
N LYS A 97 -18.15 -1.87 0.75
CA LYS A 97 -17.83 -1.44 2.12
C LYS A 97 -16.41 -0.87 2.22
N HIS A 98 -15.45 -1.49 1.55
CA HIS A 98 -14.08 -0.99 1.49
C HIS A 98 -14.01 0.37 0.79
N LEU A 99 -14.75 0.56 -0.32
CA LEU A 99 -14.80 1.85 -1.03
C LEU A 99 -15.43 2.96 -0.16
N SER A 100 -16.49 2.66 0.58
CA SER A 100 -17.04 3.61 1.58
C SER A 100 -16.02 3.96 2.66
N THR A 101 -15.29 2.97 3.18
CA THR A 101 -14.23 3.23 4.17
C THR A 101 -13.14 4.14 3.62
N VAL A 102 -12.74 4.00 2.35
CA VAL A 102 -11.78 4.94 1.72
C VAL A 102 -12.31 6.37 1.76
N LYS A 103 -13.58 6.58 1.36
CA LYS A 103 -14.22 7.90 1.36
C LYS A 103 -14.44 8.51 2.76
N GLU A 104 -14.52 7.67 3.79
CA GLU A 104 -14.68 8.12 5.18
C GLU A 104 -13.34 8.49 5.83
N VAL A 105 -12.24 7.89 5.37
CA VAL A 105 -10.90 8.07 5.95
C VAL A 105 -10.13 9.20 5.25
N LEU A 106 -10.35 9.38 3.94
CA LEU A 106 -9.71 10.39 3.10
C LEU A 106 -10.68 11.51 2.72
#